data_AF-A0A7V3I5N0-F1
#
_entry.id   AF-A0A7V3I5N0-F1
#
_cell.length_a   1.000
_cell.length_b   1.000
_cell.length_c   1.000
_cell.angle_alpha   90.00
_cell.angle_beta   90.00
_cell.angle_gamma   90.00
#
_symmetry.space_group_name_H-M   'P 1'
#
loop_
_entity.id
_entity.type
_entity.pdbx_description
1 polymer ?
#
loop_
_entity_poly.entity_id
_entity_poly.type
_entity_poly.pdbx_seq_one_letter_code
_entity_poly.pdbx_strand_id
1 'polypeptide(L)'
;MTPPDEGNVHIRGRGTVRLTYTGPPSKAGALASELESRGLTVDYQPPIETKDLATALNAVSLFFSVTGNIQNVVLGVRAFKARFPGTQVEGLPENEGLSIQERLARLDDLKADGTITAEEHSEQRARILGEL
;
A
#
# COMPACT_ATOMS: atom_id res chain seq x y z
N MET A 1 -6.44 29.37 -37.52
CA MET A 1 -5.32 29.08 -36.59
C MET A 1 -5.90 28.32 -35.43
N THR A 2 -5.76 27.00 -35.46
CA THR A 2 -6.23 26.10 -34.39
C THR A 2 -5.02 25.78 -33.53
N PRO A 3 -5.04 25.98 -32.20
CA PRO A 3 -3.98 25.48 -31.34
C PRO A 3 -4.01 23.94 -31.30
N PRO A 4 -2.84 23.30 -31.12
CA PRO A 4 -2.72 21.86 -31.16
C PRO A 4 -3.35 21.18 -29.94
N ASP A 5 -3.93 20.03 -30.21
CA ASP A 5 -4.26 18.98 -29.26
C ASP A 5 -2.98 18.53 -28.54
N GLU A 6 -2.75 19.02 -27.33
CA GLU A 6 -1.69 18.55 -26.45
C GLU A 6 -2.25 18.18 -25.09
N GLY A 7 -2.10 16.90 -24.75
CA GLY A 7 -2.11 16.44 -23.38
C GLY A 7 -3.44 15.94 -22.90
N ASN A 8 -3.84 14.78 -23.41
CA ASN A 8 -4.60 13.81 -22.63
C ASN A 8 -3.87 13.60 -21.29
N VAL A 9 -4.21 14.38 -20.25
CA VAL A 9 -3.68 14.21 -18.90
C VAL A 9 -4.30 12.92 -18.38
N HIS A 10 -3.64 11.83 -18.74
CA HIS A 10 -3.72 10.59 -18.03
C HIS A 10 -3.25 10.93 -16.61
N ILE A 11 -4.20 11.18 -15.71
CA ILE A 11 -3.96 11.31 -14.28
C ILE A 11 -3.55 9.90 -13.79
N ARG A 12 -2.35 9.44 -14.19
CA ARG A 12 -1.80 8.14 -13.81
C ARG A 12 -1.30 8.24 -12.38
N GLY A 13 -2.23 8.19 -11.42
CA GLY A 13 -2.08 7.65 -10.06
C GLY A 13 -0.74 7.84 -9.35
N ARG A 14 -0.06 8.98 -9.52
CA ARG A 14 1.12 9.34 -8.73
C ARG A 14 0.64 10.11 -7.51
N GLY A 15 0.84 9.52 -6.34
CA GLY A 15 0.47 10.11 -5.06
C GLY A 15 1.55 9.86 -4.04
N THR A 16 1.51 10.65 -2.96
CA THR A 16 2.29 10.39 -1.76
C THR A 16 1.38 9.71 -0.75
N VAL A 17 1.77 8.52 -0.32
CA VAL A 17 1.06 7.68 0.63
C VAL A 17 1.85 7.65 1.91
N ARG A 18 1.17 7.81 3.05
CA ARG A 18 1.78 7.61 4.36
C ARG A 18 1.43 6.23 4.89
N LEU A 19 2.43 5.37 5.00
CA LEU A 19 2.30 4.05 5.60
C LEU A 19 2.78 4.07 7.05
N THR A 20 2.16 3.25 7.89
CA THR A 20 2.62 2.98 9.25
C THR A 20 3.04 1.52 9.32
N TYR A 21 4.32 1.28 9.55
CA TYR A 21 4.87 -0.06 9.78
C TYR A 21 4.95 -0.32 11.27
N THR A 22 4.44 -1.47 11.71
CA THR A 22 4.59 -1.97 13.08
C THR A 22 5.18 -3.38 13.02
N GLY A 23 6.38 -3.55 13.56
CA GLY A 23 7.08 -4.84 13.54
C GLY A 23 8.54 -4.73 13.96
N PRO A 24 9.34 -5.80 13.82
CA PRO A 24 10.76 -5.79 14.18
C PRO A 24 11.52 -4.67 13.44
N PRO A 25 12.39 -3.90 14.12
CA PRO A 25 13.14 -2.81 13.49
C PRO A 25 14.04 -3.30 12.35
N SER A 26 14.58 -4.52 12.48
CA SER A 26 15.39 -5.19 11.46
C SER A 26 14.65 -5.44 10.13
N LYS A 27 13.32 -5.43 10.12
CA LYS A 27 12.50 -5.62 8.91
C LYS A 27 11.97 -4.32 8.30
N ALA A 28 12.08 -3.19 9.00
CA ALA A 28 11.63 -1.89 8.50
C ALA A 28 12.39 -1.46 7.24
N GLY A 29 13.72 -1.65 7.21
CA GLY A 29 14.53 -1.37 6.03
C GLY A 29 14.21 -2.27 4.84
N ALA A 30 13.74 -3.50 5.10
CA ALA A 30 13.32 -4.41 4.03
C ALA A 30 12.02 -3.94 3.36
N LEU A 31 11.10 -3.30 4.09
CA LEU A 31 9.91 -2.66 3.51
C LEU A 31 10.31 -1.51 2.57
N ALA A 32 11.22 -0.63 3.01
CA ALA A 32 11.75 0.44 2.16
C ALA A 32 12.39 -0.13 0.88
N SER A 33 13.29 -1.11 1.03
CA SER A 33 13.99 -1.72 -0.10
C SER A 33 13.04 -2.36 -1.12
N GLU A 34 11.98 -3.04 -0.65
CA GLU A 34 10.97 -3.66 -1.52
C GLU A 34 10.17 -2.60 -2.31
N LEU A 35 9.84 -1.47 -1.68
CA LEU A 35 9.15 -0.36 -2.31
C LEU A 35 10.06 0.38 -3.31
N GLU A 36 11.30 0.66 -2.94
CA GLU A 36 12.29 1.34 -3.79
C GLU A 36 12.65 0.53 -5.03
N SER A 37 12.78 -0.80 -4.89
CA SER A 37 12.99 -1.73 -6.02
C SER A 37 11.91 -1.63 -7.10
N ARG A 38 10.71 -1.15 -6.73
CA ARG A 38 9.55 -0.95 -7.62
C ARG A 38 9.49 0.47 -8.21
N GLY A 39 10.55 1.26 -8.04
CA GLY A 39 10.65 2.63 -8.52
C GLY A 39 9.86 3.63 -7.69
N LEU A 40 9.61 3.33 -6.42
CA LEU A 40 8.98 4.25 -5.47
C LEU A 40 10.05 5.02 -4.71
N THR A 41 9.78 6.27 -4.37
CA THR A 41 10.61 7.04 -3.45
C THR A 41 10.09 6.85 -2.04
N VAL A 42 10.91 6.34 -1.13
CA VAL A 42 10.52 6.07 0.25
C VAL A 42 11.33 6.96 1.18
N ASP A 43 10.62 7.72 2.01
CA ASP A 43 11.22 8.52 3.08
C ASP A 43 10.70 7.99 4.42
N TYR A 44 11.60 7.62 5.32
CA TYR A 44 11.25 7.19 6.67
C TYR A 44 12.39 7.51 7.62
N GLN A 45 12.05 7.75 8.89
CA GLN A 45 13.05 7.92 9.92
C GLN A 45 13.35 6.55 10.55
N PRO A 46 14.56 6.00 10.41
CA PRO A 46 14.90 4.72 11.00
C PRO A 46 14.84 4.80 12.54
N PRO A 47 14.45 3.72 13.22
CA PRO A 47 14.47 3.68 14.67
C PRO A 47 15.92 3.85 15.14
N ILE A 48 16.13 4.67 16.16
CA ILE A 48 17.45 4.81 16.79
C ILE A 48 17.77 3.43 17.39
N GLU A 49 18.73 2.72 16.80
CA GLU A 49 19.24 1.47 17.36
C GLU A 49 19.95 1.79 18.68
N THR A 50 19.22 1.73 19.79
CA THR A 50 19.84 1.58 21.11
C THR A 50 20.49 0.20 21.12
N LYS A 51 21.80 0.14 21.35
CA LYS A 51 22.64 -1.08 21.46
C LYS A 51 22.22 -2.05 22.58
N ASP A 52 21.03 -1.88 23.14
CA ASP A 52 20.40 -2.77 24.10
C ASP A 52 19.64 -3.87 23.36
N LEU A 53 20.41 -4.87 22.94
CA LEU A 53 19.94 -6.10 22.28
C LEU A 53 18.80 -6.81 23.05
N ALA A 54 18.68 -6.54 24.37
CA ALA A 54 17.63 -7.07 25.24
C ALA A 54 16.27 -6.35 25.11
N THR A 55 16.24 -5.11 24.61
CA THR A 55 15.01 -4.28 24.51
C THR A 55 14.50 -4.15 23.06
N ALA A 56 15.32 -4.47 22.06
CA ALA A 56 14.96 -4.41 20.64
C ALA A 56 13.90 -5.44 20.16
N LEU A 57 13.34 -6.24 21.08
CA LEU A 57 12.50 -7.40 20.78
C LEU A 57 10.98 -7.09 20.65
N ASN A 58 10.52 -5.87 20.90
CA ASN A 58 9.07 -5.62 21.11
C ASN A 58 8.29 -5.02 19.93
N ALA A 59 8.88 -4.93 18.73
CA ALA A 59 8.35 -4.18 17.59
C ALA A 59 8.44 -2.65 17.75
N VAL A 60 8.67 -1.98 16.62
CA VAL A 60 8.72 -0.52 16.47
C VAL A 60 7.61 -0.08 15.54
N SER A 61 7.07 1.11 15.78
CA SER A 61 6.12 1.76 14.88
C SER A 61 6.83 2.90 14.14
N LEU A 62 6.86 2.83 12.82
CA LEU A 62 7.59 3.74 11.94
C LEU A 62 6.66 4.27 10.85
N PHE A 63 6.79 5.55 10.55
CA PHE A 63 6.06 6.18 9.46
C PHE A 63 6.92 6.21 8.20
N PHE A 64 6.36 5.74 7.10
CA PHE A 64 6.94 5.77 5.77
C PHE A 64 6.13 6.71 4.90
N SER A 65 6.79 7.68 4.29
CA SER A 65 6.22 8.52 3.24
C SER A 65 6.69 7.97 1.90
N VAL A 66 5.76 7.38 1.15
CA VAL A 66 6.05 6.71 -0.12
C VAL A 66 5.45 7.53 -1.25
N THR A 67 6.29 8.02 -2.15
CA THR A 67 5.87 8.79 -3.31
C THR A 67 6.08 7.97 -4.58
N GLY A 68 5.03 7.84 -5.39
CA GLY A 68 5.12 7.13 -6.66
C GLY A 68 3.79 6.60 -7.15
N ASN A 69 3.83 5.58 -7.99
CA ASN A 69 2.62 4.91 -8.46
C ASN A 69 1.96 4.16 -7.31
N ILE A 70 0.74 4.54 -6.95
CA ILE A 70 0.02 3.97 -5.82
C ILE A 70 -0.15 2.44 -5.93
N GLN A 71 -0.35 1.90 -7.13
CA GLN A 71 -0.47 0.45 -7.33
C GLN A 71 0.83 -0.27 -6.96
N ASN A 72 1.98 0.30 -7.30
CA ASN A 72 3.27 -0.25 -6.91
C ASN A 72 3.46 -0.22 -5.39
N VAL A 73 2.92 0.79 -4.69
CA VAL A 73 2.92 0.84 -3.22
C VAL A 73 2.12 -0.34 -2.65
N VAL A 74 0.89 -0.54 -3.14
CA VAL A 74 0.02 -1.64 -2.69
C VAL A 74 0.67 -2.99 -2.96
N LEU A 75 1.20 -3.22 -4.16
CA LEU A 75 1.86 -4.46 -4.53
C LEU A 75 3.13 -4.71 -3.70
N GLY A 76 3.92 -3.66 -3.43
CA GLY A 76 5.13 -3.75 -2.60
C GLY A 76 4.81 -4.12 -1.16
N VAL A 77 3.81 -3.47 -0.55
CA VAL A 77 3.38 -3.81 0.81
C VAL A 77 2.77 -5.22 0.87
N ARG A 78 1.98 -5.64 -0.13
CA ARG A 78 1.40 -7.00 -0.18
C ARG A 78 2.51 -8.05 -0.27
N ALA A 79 3.50 -7.85 -1.16
CA ALA A 79 4.66 -8.74 -1.28
C ALA A 79 5.47 -8.80 0.02
N PHE A 80 5.68 -7.65 0.67
CA PHE A 80 6.35 -7.58 1.97
C PHE A 80 5.59 -8.37 3.06
N LYS A 81 4.28 -8.17 3.21
CA LYS A 81 3.46 -8.88 4.21
C LYS A 81 3.46 -10.39 3.98
N ALA A 82 3.43 -10.83 2.72
CA ALA A 82 3.52 -12.26 2.37
C ALA A 82 4.88 -12.86 2.76
N ARG A 83 5.96 -12.09 2.62
CA ARG A 83 7.33 -12.52 2.94
C ARG A 83 7.66 -12.44 4.43
N PHE A 84 7.02 -11.53 5.17
CA PHE A 84 7.27 -11.28 6.59
C PHE A 84 5.97 -11.38 7.39
N PRO A 85 5.44 -12.58 7.64
CA PRO A 85 4.29 -12.76 8.51
C PRO A 85 4.58 -12.22 9.92
N GLY A 86 3.57 -11.61 10.56
CA GLY A 86 3.69 -10.98 11.87
C GLY A 86 4.10 -9.50 11.87
N THR A 87 4.31 -8.88 10.70
CA THR A 87 4.43 -7.42 10.58
C THR A 87 3.11 -6.79 10.14
N GLN A 88 2.76 -5.65 10.71
CA GLN A 88 1.58 -4.88 10.34
C GLN A 88 2.00 -3.65 9.53
N VAL A 89 1.32 -3.40 8.42
CA VAL A 89 1.50 -2.20 7.60
C VAL A 89 0.12 -1.60 7.36
N GLU A 90 -0.07 -0.38 7.82
CA GLU A 90 -1.31 0.40 7.73
C GLU A 90 -1.10 1.66 6.88
N GLY A 91 -2.17 2.37 6.54
CA GLY A 91 -2.09 3.57 5.69
C GLY A 91 -1.93 3.28 4.20
N LEU A 92 -2.08 2.01 3.80
CA LEU A 92 -2.29 1.69 2.39
C LEU A 92 -3.54 2.42 1.90
N PRO A 93 -3.49 3.05 0.71
CA PRO A 93 -4.69 3.55 0.07
C PRO A 93 -5.52 2.33 -0.27
N GLU A 94 -6.52 2.05 0.56
CA GLU A 94 -7.31 0.82 0.42
C GLU A 94 -8.10 0.84 -0.89
N ASN A 95 -8.24 2.00 -1.52
CA ASN A 95 -8.98 2.21 -2.77
C ASN A 95 -8.45 3.31 -3.70
N GLU A 96 -7.49 4.17 -3.31
CA GLU A 96 -7.04 5.26 -4.17
C GLU A 96 -6.09 4.76 -5.27
N GLY A 97 -6.37 5.08 -6.53
CA GLY A 97 -5.54 4.72 -7.70
C GLY A 97 -5.78 3.32 -8.27
N LEU A 98 -6.65 2.51 -7.67
CA LEU A 98 -7.16 1.28 -8.30
C LEU A 98 -8.31 1.66 -9.24
N SER A 99 -8.26 1.18 -10.48
CA SER A 99 -9.41 1.30 -11.37
C SER A 99 -10.61 0.59 -10.75
N ILE A 100 -11.84 1.01 -11.07
CA ILE A 100 -13.07 0.35 -10.59
C ILE A 100 -13.01 -1.17 -10.82
N GLN A 101 -12.45 -1.62 -11.95
CA GLN A 101 -12.27 -3.04 -12.22
C GLN A 101 -11.28 -3.75 -11.28
N GLU A 102 -10.22 -3.08 -10.86
CA GLU A 102 -9.24 -3.66 -9.92
C GLU A 102 -9.78 -3.68 -8.49
N ARG A 103 -10.58 -2.67 -8.11
CA ARG A 103 -11.31 -2.65 -6.84
C ARG A 103 -12.30 -3.82 -6.78
N LEU A 104 -13.00 -4.09 -7.88
CA LEU A 104 -13.88 -5.25 -8.00
C LEU A 104 -13.13 -6.57 -7.98
N ALA A 105 -12.02 -6.69 -8.72
CA ALA A 105 -11.22 -7.92 -8.72
C ALA A 105 -10.65 -8.24 -7.32
N ARG A 106 -10.22 -7.22 -6.58
CA ARG A 106 -9.76 -7.37 -5.19
C ARG A 106 -10.90 -7.77 -4.26
N LEU A 107 -12.10 -7.24 -4.49
CA LEU A 107 -13.27 -7.60 -3.72
C LEU A 107 -13.67 -9.07 -3.93
N ASP A 108 -13.60 -9.56 -5.16
CA ASP A 108 -13.79 -10.97 -5.50
C ASP A 108 -12.71 -11.86 -4.84
N ASP A 109 -11.44 -11.42 -4.82
CA ASP A 109 -10.32 -12.11 -4.13
C ASP A 109 -10.58 -12.25 -2.62
N LEU A 110 -11.06 -11.18 -1.98
CA LEU A 110 -11.41 -11.17 -0.54
C LEU A 110 -12.58 -12.09 -0.20
N LYS A 111 -13.57 -12.20 -1.10
CA LYS A 111 -14.67 -13.16 -0.95
C LYS A 111 -14.18 -14.59 -1.15
N ALA A 112 -13.32 -14.83 -2.13
CA ALA A 112 -12.77 -16.16 -2.41
C ALA A 112 -11.90 -16.68 -1.26
N ASP A 113 -11.15 -15.79 -0.60
CA ASP A 113 -10.35 -16.09 0.59
C ASP A 113 -11.20 -16.24 1.87
N GLY A 114 -12.50 -15.91 1.83
CA GLY A 114 -13.41 -15.97 2.97
C GLY A 114 -13.22 -14.84 3.99
N THR A 115 -12.47 -13.80 3.62
CA THR A 115 -12.21 -12.63 4.47
C THR A 115 -13.45 -11.75 4.64
N ILE A 116 -14.36 -11.73 3.64
CA ILE A 116 -15.64 -10.99 3.70
C ILE A 116 -16.81 -11.92 3.39
N THR A 117 -17.98 -11.63 3.98
CA THR A 117 -19.20 -12.39 3.71
C THR A 117 -19.80 -12.04 2.34
N ALA A 118 -20.72 -12.88 1.85
CA ALA A 118 -21.42 -12.63 0.60
C ALA A 118 -22.25 -11.33 0.62
N GLU A 119 -22.73 -10.93 1.80
CA GLU A 119 -23.50 -9.71 2.03
C GLU A 119 -22.59 -8.47 1.92
N GLU A 120 -21.46 -8.46 2.66
CA GLU A 120 -20.44 -7.42 2.59
C GLU A 120 -19.85 -7.25 1.18
N HIS A 121 -19.62 -8.37 0.49
CA HIS A 121 -19.18 -8.36 -0.91
C HIS A 121 -20.21 -7.67 -1.81
N SER A 122 -21.50 -7.94 -1.64
CA SER A 122 -22.56 -7.33 -2.46
C SER A 122 -22.66 -5.82 -2.21
N GLU A 123 -22.61 -5.39 -0.95
CA GLU A 123 -22.68 -3.98 -0.56
C GLU A 123 -21.46 -3.18 -1.04
N GLN A 124 -20.25 -3.72 -0.85
CA GLN A 124 -19.03 -3.08 -1.33
C GLN A 124 -18.97 -3.04 -2.86
N ARG A 125 -19.44 -4.09 -3.54
CA ARG A 125 -19.54 -4.12 -5.01
C ARG A 125 -20.49 -3.06 -5.54
N ALA A 126 -21.66 -2.93 -4.93
CA ALA A 126 -22.63 -1.89 -5.27
C ALA A 126 -22.07 -0.47 -5.05
N ARG A 127 -21.32 -0.27 -3.95
CA ARG A 127 -20.66 1.01 -3.65
C ARG A 127 -19.62 1.37 -4.71
N ILE A 128 -18.76 0.43 -5.09
CA ILE A 128 -17.73 0.62 -6.11
C ILE A 128 -18.34 0.89 -7.49
N LEU A 129 -19.45 0.21 -7.82
CA LEU A 129 -20.18 0.43 -9.08
C LEU A 129 -21.00 1.73 -9.09
N GLY A 130 -21.35 2.26 -7.93
CA GLY A 130 -22.05 3.55 -7.80
C GLY A 130 -21.15 4.78 -7.95
N GLU A 131 -19.83 4.58 -8.09
CA GLU A 131 -18.85 5.65 -8.37
C GLU A 131 -18.64 5.89 -9.88
N LEU A 132 -19.39 5.19 -10.74
CA LEU A 132 -19.43 5.33 -12.21
C LEU A 132 -20.34 6.47 -12.69
#